data_AF-A0A958L443-F1
#
_entry.id   AF-A0A958L443-F1
#
_cell.length_a   1.000
_cell.length_b   1.000
_cell.length_c   1.000
_cell.angle_alpha   90.00
_cell.angle_beta   90.00
_cell.angle_gamma   90.00
#
_symmetry.space_group_name_H-M   'P 1'
#
loop_
_entity.id
_entity.type
_entity.pdbx_description
1 polymer ?
#
loop_
_entity_poly.entity_id
_entity_poly.type
_entity_poly.pdbx_seq_one_letter_code
_entity_poly.pdbx_strand_id
1 'polypeptide(L)'
;AYQADNEVFPPDSHLVLPPGMEEYISLGEWSPTTKLGGNYNWEGPDSYPYAGISITDSTAPIEDLRRLDQFLDDGDLSQGRFRQTPNGRFTYILEE
;
A
#
# COMPACT_ATOMS: atom_id res chain seq x y z
N ALA A 1 4.42 -5.90 12.56
CA ALA A 1 5.01 -5.32 13.78
C ALA A 1 3.93 -4.51 14.51
N TYR A 2 3.50 -3.36 14.00
CA TYR A 2 2.39 -2.58 14.60
C TYR A 2 1.15 -3.41 15.01
N GLN A 3 0.59 -4.21 14.09
CA GLN A 3 -0.60 -5.03 14.38
C GLN A 3 -0.34 -6.10 15.45
N ALA A 4 0.87 -6.63 15.53
CA ALA A 4 1.23 -7.59 16.58
C ALA A 4 1.32 -6.93 17.96
N ASP A 5 1.75 -5.66 18.01
CA ASP A 5 1.93 -4.92 19.26
C ASP A 5 0.65 -4.23 19.76
N ASN A 6 -0.27 -3.90 18.84
CA ASN A 6 -1.49 -3.14 19.13
C ASN A 6 -2.78 -3.95 18.94
N GLU A 7 -2.69 -5.19 18.44
CA GLU A 7 -3.81 -6.07 18.08
C GLU A 7 -4.79 -5.48 17.03
N VAL A 8 -4.42 -4.36 16.41
CA VAL A 8 -5.18 -3.64 15.39
C VAL A 8 -4.27 -3.08 14.31
N PHE A 9 -4.82 -2.85 13.12
CA PHE A 9 -4.14 -2.07 12.09
C PHE A 9 -4.26 -0.56 12.35
N PRO A 10 -3.30 0.25 11.87
CA PRO A 10 -3.42 1.71 11.93
C PRO A 10 -4.67 2.20 11.19
N PRO A 11 -5.22 3.36 11.58
CA PRO A 11 -6.26 4.02 10.80
C PRO A 11 -5.73 4.48 9.44
N ASP A 12 -6.64 4.65 8.49
CA ASP A 12 -6.38 5.14 7.14
C ASP A 12 -5.54 6.41 7.15
N SER A 13 -4.56 6.48 6.24
CA SER A 13 -3.69 7.64 6.13
C SER A 13 -3.24 7.89 4.70
N HIS A 14 -3.45 9.13 4.26
CA HIS A 14 -3.12 9.58 2.92
C HIS A 14 -1.86 10.46 2.93
N LEU A 15 -0.85 10.07 2.16
CA LEU A 15 0.43 10.77 1.92
C LEU A 15 1.34 10.94 3.13
N VAL A 16 0.81 10.82 4.33
CA VAL A 16 1.53 10.90 5.59
C VAL A 16 1.59 9.52 6.23
N LEU A 17 2.61 9.29 7.04
CA LEU A 17 2.73 8.03 7.77
C LEU A 17 1.58 7.95 8.79
N PRO A 18 0.88 6.81 8.92
CA PRO A 18 -0.17 6.67 9.92
C PRO A 18 0.35 6.95 11.34
N PRO A 19 -0.40 7.67 12.19
CA PRO A 19 0.02 7.94 13.56
C PRO A 19 0.34 6.64 14.33
N GLY A 20 1.47 6.61 15.01
CA GLY A 20 1.95 5.44 15.77
C GLY A 20 2.79 4.46 14.96
N MET A 21 3.00 4.71 13.65
CA MET A 21 3.87 3.87 12.81
C MET A 21 5.34 4.31 12.82
N GLU A 22 5.70 5.41 13.50
CA GLU A 22 7.02 6.04 13.45
C GLU A 22 8.15 5.14 13.98
N GLU A 23 7.82 4.19 14.87
CA GLU A 23 8.79 3.21 15.38
C GLU A 23 9.00 2.02 14.43
N TYR A 24 8.11 1.84 13.45
CA TYR A 24 8.10 0.69 12.55
C TYR A 24 8.53 1.04 11.13
N ILE A 25 8.30 2.28 10.70
CA ILE A 25 8.60 2.75 9.35
C ILE A 25 9.32 4.10 9.44
N SER A 26 10.44 4.20 8.74
CA SER A 26 11.17 5.46 8.61
C SER A 26 10.37 6.46 7.79
N LEU A 27 10.14 7.67 8.33
CA LEU A 27 9.59 8.79 7.57
C LEU A 27 10.43 9.13 6.33
N GLY A 28 11.75 8.89 6.37
CA GLY A 28 12.64 9.09 5.23
C GLY A 28 12.41 8.10 4.09
N GLU A 29 11.77 6.97 4.36
CA GLU A 29 11.39 5.96 3.36
C GLU A 29 9.94 6.14 2.90
N TRP A 30 9.05 6.56 3.81
CA TRP A 30 7.63 6.74 3.51
C TRP A 30 7.34 7.98 2.66
N SER A 31 7.92 9.13 3.04
CA SER A 31 7.55 10.43 2.47
C SER A 31 8.02 10.69 1.03
N PRO A 32 9.18 10.19 0.56
CA PRO A 32 9.61 10.45 -0.82
C PRO A 32 8.67 9.83 -1.86
N THR A 33 8.72 10.36 -3.09
CA THR A 33 8.07 9.74 -4.25
C THR A 33 8.58 8.32 -4.44
N THR A 34 7.68 7.37 -4.68
CA THR A 34 8.05 5.96 -4.84
C THR A 34 8.83 5.74 -6.13
N LYS A 35 9.49 4.59 -6.25
CA LYS A 35 10.15 4.19 -7.51
C LYS A 35 9.17 3.92 -8.66
N LEU A 36 7.88 3.76 -8.35
CA LEU A 36 6.79 3.63 -9.31
C LEU A 36 6.08 4.98 -9.57
N GLY A 37 6.68 6.10 -9.14
CA GLY A 37 6.00 7.40 -9.08
C GLY A 37 4.99 7.46 -7.94
N GLY A 38 4.32 8.60 -7.80
CA GLY A 38 3.32 8.78 -6.74
C GLY A 38 3.90 8.67 -5.32
N ASN A 39 3.03 8.47 -4.35
CA ASN A 39 3.38 8.37 -2.92
C ASN A 39 2.64 7.22 -2.25
N TYR A 40 3.18 6.74 -1.13
CA TYR A 40 2.51 5.72 -0.34
C TYR A 40 1.28 6.28 0.38
N ASN A 41 0.23 5.46 0.40
CA ASN A 41 -0.89 5.58 1.32
C ASN A 41 -1.01 4.29 2.13
N TRP A 42 -1.46 4.44 3.36
CA TRP A 42 -1.97 3.33 4.14
C TRP A 42 -3.48 3.30 3.97
N GLU A 43 -4.00 2.23 3.38
CA GLU A 43 -5.43 1.98 3.26
C GLU A 43 -5.88 1.19 4.50
N GLY A 44 -6.50 1.88 5.44
CA GLY A 44 -6.88 1.32 6.75
C GLY A 44 -8.28 0.68 6.75
N PRO A 45 -8.52 -0.31 7.64
CA PRO A 45 -9.81 -1.02 7.71
C PRO A 45 -10.96 -0.15 8.26
N ASP A 46 -10.67 1.07 8.74
CA ASP A 46 -11.66 2.08 9.13
C ASP A 46 -12.28 2.80 7.92
N SER A 47 -11.64 2.75 6.74
CA SER A 47 -12.13 3.33 5.49
C SER A 47 -12.35 2.30 4.38
N TYR A 48 -11.71 1.13 4.46
CA TYR A 48 -11.74 0.09 3.43
C TYR A 48 -12.05 -1.28 4.02
N PRO A 49 -12.56 -2.24 3.22
CA PRO A 49 -12.79 -3.61 3.66
C PRO A 49 -11.50 -4.45 3.58
N TYR A 50 -10.35 -3.85 3.89
CA TYR A 50 -9.03 -4.49 3.89
C TYR A 50 -8.02 -3.56 4.59
N ALA A 51 -6.87 -4.11 4.96
CA ALA A 51 -5.67 -3.36 5.32
C ALA A 51 -4.62 -3.49 4.19
N GLY A 52 -4.09 -2.38 3.70
CA GLY A 52 -3.15 -2.41 2.59
C GLY A 52 -2.24 -1.18 2.48
N ILE A 53 -1.18 -1.32 1.69
CA ILE A 53 -0.31 -0.21 1.32
C ILE A 53 -0.52 0.04 -0.17
N SER A 54 -0.94 1.26 -0.51
CA SER A 54 -1.17 1.64 -1.90
C SER A 54 -0.20 2.69 -2.38
N ILE A 55 -0.12 2.84 -3.70
CA ILE A 55 0.57 3.94 -4.35
C ILE A 55 -0.49 4.83 -5.00
N THR A 56 -0.66 6.03 -4.46
CA THR A 56 -1.54 7.04 -5.07
C THR A 56 -0.80 7.74 -6.20
N ASP A 57 -1.49 7.99 -7.30
CA ASP A 57 -0.97 8.70 -8.48
C ASP A 57 0.33 8.10 -9.04
N SER A 58 0.44 6.77 -9.06
CA SER A 58 1.54 6.07 -9.71
C SER A 58 1.66 6.52 -11.17
N THR A 59 2.89 6.84 -11.58
CA THR A 59 3.22 7.23 -12.96
C THR A 59 3.98 6.12 -13.69
N ALA A 60 4.12 4.95 -13.06
CA ALA A 60 4.78 3.81 -13.67
C ALA A 60 3.98 3.29 -14.87
N PRO A 61 4.64 2.82 -15.93
CA PRO A 61 4.00 2.04 -16.96
C PRO A 61 3.31 0.81 -16.36
N ILE A 62 2.14 0.44 -16.90
CA ILE A 62 1.37 -0.72 -16.43
C ILE A 62 2.17 -2.03 -16.50
N GLU A 63 3.12 -2.13 -17.43
CA GLU A 63 4.00 -3.30 -17.56
C GLU A 63 4.98 -3.43 -16.39
N ASP A 64 5.44 -2.32 -15.80
CA ASP A 64 6.30 -2.36 -14.62
C ASP A 64 5.50 -2.78 -13.37
N LEU A 65 4.25 -2.31 -13.26
CA LEU A 65 3.33 -2.73 -12.20
C LEU A 65 3.00 -4.22 -12.30
N ARG A 66 2.70 -4.71 -13.51
CA ARG A 66 2.49 -6.13 -13.78
C ARG A 66 3.74 -6.96 -13.47
N ARG A 67 4.93 -6.43 -13.73
CA ARG A 67 6.18 -7.13 -13.42
C ARG A 67 6.45 -7.19 -11.91
N LEU A 68 6.10 -6.13 -11.17
CA LEU A 68 6.11 -6.18 -9.71
C LEU A 68 5.15 -7.25 -9.20
N ASP A 69 3.94 -7.27 -9.75
CA ASP A 69 2.92 -8.27 -9.41
C ASP A 69 3.42 -9.70 -9.67
N GLN A 70 3.95 -10.00 -10.86
CA GLN A 70 4.57 -11.30 -11.16
C GLN A 70 5.69 -11.71 -10.19
N PHE A 71 6.37 -10.75 -9.57
CA PHE A 71 7.38 -11.02 -8.56
C PHE A 71 6.76 -11.35 -7.19
N LEU A 72 5.59 -10.80 -6.89
CA LEU A 72 4.87 -10.97 -5.62
C LEU A 72 3.89 -12.14 -5.66
N ASP A 73 3.21 -12.38 -6.78
CA ASP A 73 2.22 -13.45 -7.01
C ASP A 73 2.20 -14.01 -8.46
N ASP A 74 1.35 -13.52 -9.36
CA ASP A 74 1.03 -14.15 -10.66
C ASP A 74 0.96 -13.18 -11.87
N GLY A 75 0.97 -11.86 -11.65
CA GLY A 75 0.90 -10.88 -12.73
C GLY A 75 -0.50 -10.45 -13.14
N ASP A 76 -1.54 -10.89 -12.42
CA ASP A 76 -2.89 -10.39 -12.56
C ASP A 76 -3.21 -9.23 -11.59
N LEU A 77 -2.99 -8.01 -12.05
CA LEU A 77 -3.33 -6.77 -11.35
C LEU A 77 -4.83 -6.61 -11.00
N SER A 78 -5.73 -7.51 -11.42
CA SER A 78 -7.14 -7.45 -11.03
C SER A 78 -7.46 -8.21 -9.73
N GLN A 79 -6.55 -9.06 -9.25
CA GLN A 79 -6.74 -9.92 -8.08
C GLN A 79 -5.42 -10.18 -7.36
N GLY A 80 -5.39 -11.12 -6.42
CA GLY A 80 -4.17 -11.42 -5.69
C GLY A 80 -3.81 -10.35 -4.66
N ARG A 81 -2.52 -10.31 -4.29
CA ARG A 81 -2.05 -9.44 -3.21
C ARG A 81 -1.68 -8.07 -3.72
N PHE A 82 -1.14 -7.92 -4.94
CA PHE A 82 -0.84 -6.61 -5.51
C PHE A 82 -1.80 -6.26 -6.66
N ARG A 83 -2.91 -5.62 -6.33
CA ARG A 83 -3.98 -5.37 -7.29
C ARG A 83 -4.34 -3.91 -7.44
N GLN A 84 -4.89 -3.54 -8.58
CA GLN A 84 -5.64 -2.30 -8.72
C GLN A 84 -7.00 -2.46 -8.03
N THR A 85 -7.24 -1.66 -7.01
CA THR A 85 -8.50 -1.70 -6.26
C THR A 85 -9.55 -0.75 -6.88
N PRO A 86 -10.84 -0.83 -6.51
CA PRO A 86 -11.90 -0.02 -7.13
C PRO A 86 -11.71 1.51 -7.03
N ASN A 87 -10.89 1.99 -6.09
CA ASN A 87 -10.53 3.41 -5.99
C ASN A 87 -9.46 3.84 -7.03
N GLY A 88 -9.01 2.91 -7.87
CA GLY A 88 -8.03 3.14 -8.94
C GLY A 88 -6.56 3.01 -8.51
N ARG A 89 -6.28 2.82 -7.21
CA ARG A 89 -4.92 2.70 -6.68
C ARG A 89 -4.40 1.26 -6.78
N PHE A 90 -3.10 1.13 -7.03
CA PHE A 90 -2.39 -0.15 -6.93
C PHE A 90 -2.02 -0.40 -5.49
N THR A 91 -2.55 -1.46 -4.90
CA THR A 91 -2.50 -1.74 -3.47
C THR A 91 -1.96 -3.13 -3.22
N TYR A 92 -0.96 -3.22 -2.34
CA TYR A 92 -0.56 -4.48 -1.72
C TYR A 92 -1.44 -4.77 -0.50
N ILE A 93 -2.28 -5.80 -0.60
CA ILE A 93 -3.21 -6.23 0.43
C ILE A 93 -2.48 -7.09 1.47
N LEU A 94 -2.57 -6.65 2.71
CA LEU A 94 -2.00 -7.36 3.87
C LEU A 94 -3.02 -8.33 4.45
N GLU A 95 -4.27 -7.88 4.61
CA GLU A 95 -5.43 -8.62 5.12
C GLU A 95 -6.72 -8.06 4.51
N GLU A 96 -7.74 -8.91 4.35
CA GLU A 96 -9.10 -8.56 3.89
C GLU A 96 -10.02 -8.33 5.10
#